data_AF-A0A1H6DCX0-F1
#
_entry.id   AF-A0A1H6DCX0-F1
#
_cell.length_a   1.000
_cell.length_b   1.000
_cell.length_c   1.000
_cell.angle_alpha   90.00
_cell.angle_beta   90.00
_cell.angle_gamma   90.00
#
_symmetry.space_group_name_H-M   'P 1'
#
loop_
_entity.id
_entity.type
_entity.pdbx_description
1 polymer ?
#
loop_
_entity_poly.entity_id
_entity_poly.type
_entity_poly.pdbx_seq_one_letter_code
_entity_poly.pdbx_strand_id
1 'polypeptide(L)'
;MAVLLAGCDSGATGASPSAAPPAGVSVSLAQWRSDEPAHALQVAVRNTGETPVRFADVQLVTPSFATLPARRTDAVIKKTERTDLRIPYGAAVCSPRGLPEVRPATVVAHLSTGSEPPRRVVFTVPHPDPLLARLLRDECSEFLIKQAASIEFGPEWKESGKVMRGDLVVTRRGPGAVTLNDVAGTTHYIATPKERPLGVLEAGARRLEVPIELTPGRCDPHAFAEAKKAFLFPVRASIDGGEERVVIVTPPEPLQERLTAYAMRVCGLPAG
;
A
#
# COMPACT_ATOMS: atom_id res chain seq x y z
N MET A 1 -33.13 51.92 -31.41
CA MET A 1 -31.87 51.46 -32.04
C MET A 1 -31.43 50.24 -31.24
N ALA A 2 -31.40 49.08 -31.89
CA ALA A 2 -31.39 47.77 -31.26
C ALA A 2 -29.98 47.33 -30.79
N VAL A 3 -30.01 46.46 -29.78
CA VAL A 3 -28.96 45.83 -28.97
C VAL A 3 -27.98 44.99 -29.79
N LEU A 4 -26.76 44.75 -29.29
CA LEU A 4 -26.15 43.41 -29.21
C LEU A 4 -24.92 43.41 -28.26
N LEU A 5 -25.13 42.86 -27.06
CA LEU A 5 -24.08 42.42 -26.14
C LEU A 5 -23.58 41.05 -26.62
N ALA A 6 -22.28 40.95 -26.92
CA ALA A 6 -21.62 39.67 -27.19
C ALA A 6 -21.21 39.01 -25.87
N GLY A 7 -21.90 37.94 -25.49
CA GLY A 7 -21.49 37.04 -24.42
C GLY A 7 -20.62 35.92 -24.96
N CYS A 8 -19.37 35.82 -24.49
CA CYS A 8 -18.53 34.64 -24.70
C CYS A 8 -18.89 33.58 -23.66
N ASP A 9 -19.64 32.57 -24.09
CA ASP A 9 -19.84 31.34 -23.33
C ASP A 9 -18.54 30.52 -23.43
N SER A 10 -17.82 30.45 -22.32
CA SER A 10 -16.58 29.67 -22.21
C SER A 10 -16.96 28.20 -22.07
N GLY A 11 -16.80 27.45 -23.16
CA GLY A 11 -17.12 26.04 -23.25
C GLY A 11 -16.57 25.22 -22.09
N ALA A 12 -17.49 24.58 -21.38
CA ALA A 12 -17.19 23.48 -20.48
C ALA A 12 -16.45 22.39 -21.26
N THR A 13 -15.29 22.00 -20.76
CA THR A 13 -14.47 20.89 -21.27
C THR A 13 -15.30 19.61 -21.27
N GLY A 14 -15.81 19.21 -22.45
CA GLY A 14 -16.68 18.06 -22.60
C GLY A 14 -15.94 16.75 -22.29
N ALA A 15 -16.26 16.12 -21.17
CA ALA A 15 -15.88 14.74 -20.93
C ALA A 15 -16.66 13.84 -21.91
N SER A 16 -15.95 13.10 -22.78
CA SER A 16 -16.60 12.16 -23.69
C SER A 16 -17.51 11.19 -22.92
N PRO A 17 -18.75 10.93 -23.38
CA PRO A 17 -19.68 10.07 -22.69
C PRO A 17 -19.07 8.67 -22.50
N SER A 18 -19.17 8.14 -21.28
CA SER A 18 -18.75 6.77 -21.00
C SER A 18 -19.71 5.79 -21.64
N ALA A 19 -19.18 4.80 -22.34
CA ALA A 19 -19.98 3.70 -22.82
C ALA A 19 -20.05 2.58 -21.76
N ALA A 20 -21.06 1.72 -21.85
CA ALA A 20 -21.23 0.59 -20.93
C ALA A 20 -20.13 -0.49 -21.15
N PRO A 21 -19.79 -1.28 -20.12
CA PRO A 21 -18.94 -2.46 -20.26
C PRO A 21 -19.41 -3.39 -21.39
N PRO A 22 -18.49 -3.97 -22.19
CA PRO A 22 -18.84 -5.04 -23.12
C PRO A 22 -19.52 -6.21 -22.41
N ALA A 23 -20.51 -6.83 -23.04
CA ALA A 23 -21.22 -7.97 -22.46
C ALA A 23 -20.23 -9.10 -22.12
N GLY A 24 -20.37 -9.69 -20.93
CA GLY A 24 -19.48 -10.75 -20.44
C GLY A 24 -18.12 -10.27 -19.91
N VAL A 25 -17.84 -8.96 -19.95
CA VAL A 25 -16.60 -8.39 -19.40
C VAL A 25 -16.89 -7.71 -18.07
N SER A 26 -16.15 -8.10 -17.04
CA SER A 26 -16.24 -7.52 -15.69
C SER A 26 -14.85 -7.37 -15.08
N VAL A 27 -14.75 -6.53 -14.06
CA VAL A 27 -13.50 -6.33 -13.32
C VAL A 27 -13.74 -6.44 -11.82
N SER A 28 -12.71 -6.89 -11.12
CA SER A 28 -12.61 -6.85 -9.67
C SER A 28 -11.21 -6.37 -9.29
N LEU A 29 -11.01 -6.00 -8.02
CA LEU A 29 -9.71 -5.60 -7.53
C LEU A 29 -9.05 -6.74 -6.76
N ALA A 30 -7.73 -6.87 -6.92
CA ALA A 30 -6.91 -7.79 -6.15
C ALA A 30 -5.54 -7.14 -5.88
N GLN A 31 -4.76 -7.71 -4.98
CA GLN A 31 -3.38 -7.27 -4.75
C GLN A 31 -2.51 -8.48 -4.49
N TRP A 32 -1.42 -8.62 -5.24
CA TRP A 32 -0.41 -9.63 -4.95
C TRP A 32 0.55 -9.15 -3.88
N ARG A 33 1.21 -10.09 -3.20
CA ARG A 33 2.21 -9.78 -2.17
C ARG A 33 3.34 -8.88 -2.70
N SER A 34 3.70 -9.00 -3.98
CA SER A 34 4.70 -8.14 -4.65
C SER A 34 4.21 -6.71 -4.93
N ASP A 35 2.90 -6.50 -4.93
CA ASP A 35 2.32 -5.19 -5.26
C ASP A 35 2.24 -4.26 -4.05
N GLU A 36 2.09 -4.82 -2.86
CA GLU A 36 2.03 -4.07 -1.59
C GLU A 36 3.22 -3.11 -1.38
N PRO A 37 4.49 -3.56 -1.39
CA PRO A 37 5.63 -2.64 -1.26
C PRO A 37 5.76 -1.67 -2.43
N ALA A 38 5.14 -1.98 -3.57
CA ALA A 38 5.21 -1.19 -4.80
C ALA A 38 4.04 -0.23 -4.97
N HIS A 39 3.16 -0.11 -3.96
CA HIS A 39 1.97 0.75 -4.00
C HIS A 39 1.12 0.51 -5.26
N ALA A 40 0.90 -0.77 -5.55
CA ALA A 40 0.18 -1.24 -6.73
C ALA A 40 -0.97 -2.17 -6.36
N LEU A 41 -1.88 -2.38 -7.29
CA LEU A 41 -2.94 -3.38 -7.23
C LEU A 41 -3.20 -3.94 -8.64
N GLN A 42 -4.05 -4.96 -8.69
CA GLN A 42 -4.48 -5.60 -9.92
C GLN A 42 -5.93 -5.25 -10.21
N VAL A 43 -6.19 -4.87 -11.44
CA VAL A 43 -7.53 -4.96 -12.03
C VAL A 43 -7.65 -6.36 -12.62
N ALA A 44 -8.32 -7.25 -11.90
CA ALA A 44 -8.60 -8.61 -12.33
C ALA A 44 -9.78 -8.60 -13.30
N VAL A 45 -9.47 -8.75 -14.59
CA VAL A 45 -10.44 -8.75 -15.69
C VAL A 45 -10.93 -10.17 -15.93
N ARG A 46 -12.26 -10.33 -16.02
CA ARG A 46 -12.93 -11.54 -16.47
C ARG A 46 -13.60 -11.26 -17.82
N ASN A 47 -13.42 -12.15 -18.79
CA ASN A 47 -14.10 -12.09 -20.09
C ASN A 47 -14.72 -13.46 -20.39
N THR A 48 -16.05 -13.56 -20.31
CA THR A 48 -16.78 -14.78 -20.63
C THR A 48 -17.19 -14.88 -22.10
N GLY A 49 -17.04 -13.80 -22.87
CA GLY A 49 -17.36 -13.76 -24.30
C GLY A 49 -16.25 -14.35 -25.17
N GLU A 50 -16.62 -14.69 -26.41
CA GLU A 50 -15.67 -15.20 -27.42
C GLU A 50 -14.88 -14.08 -28.10
N THR A 51 -15.35 -12.84 -28.02
CA THR A 51 -14.67 -11.67 -28.60
C THR A 51 -13.55 -11.18 -27.67
N PRO A 52 -12.28 -11.14 -28.14
CA PRO A 52 -11.20 -10.53 -27.37
C PRO A 52 -11.42 -9.02 -27.20
N VAL A 53 -11.09 -8.51 -26.02
CA VAL A 53 -11.19 -7.08 -25.68
C VAL A 53 -9.81 -6.53 -25.39
N ARG A 54 -9.42 -5.47 -26.09
CA ARG A 54 -8.14 -4.80 -25.88
C ARG A 54 -8.31 -3.67 -24.87
N PHE A 55 -7.59 -3.76 -23.75
CA PHE A 55 -7.45 -2.70 -22.76
C PHE A 55 -6.22 -1.86 -23.12
N ALA A 56 -6.43 -0.66 -23.67
CA ALA A 56 -5.33 0.25 -23.99
C ALA A 56 -4.69 0.81 -22.71
N ASP A 57 -5.53 1.21 -21.77
CA ASP A 57 -5.14 1.67 -20.44
C ASP A 57 -6.23 1.44 -19.41
N VAL A 58 -5.83 1.53 -18.14
CA VAL A 58 -6.68 1.28 -16.98
C VAL A 58 -6.34 2.26 -15.85
N GLN A 59 -7.36 2.75 -15.15
CA GLN A 59 -7.25 3.72 -14.07
C GLN A 59 -8.23 3.38 -12.94
N LEU A 60 -7.77 3.44 -11.68
CA LEU A 60 -8.66 3.45 -10.52
C LEU A 60 -9.10 4.88 -10.23
N VAL A 61 -10.41 5.08 -10.06
CA VAL A 61 -10.99 6.37 -9.68
C VAL A 61 -11.92 6.18 -8.49
N THR A 62 -11.59 6.84 -7.37
CA THR A 62 -12.39 6.82 -6.15
C THR A 62 -12.04 8.05 -5.29
N PRO A 63 -13.00 8.60 -4.51
CA PRO A 63 -12.69 9.65 -3.54
C PRO A 63 -11.78 9.22 -2.38
N SER A 64 -11.62 7.90 -2.14
CA SER A 64 -10.81 7.39 -1.02
C SER A 64 -9.31 7.47 -1.25
N PHE A 65 -8.85 7.64 -2.49
CA PHE A 65 -7.44 7.67 -2.86
C PHE A 65 -7.20 8.78 -3.88
N ALA A 66 -6.01 9.37 -3.87
CA ALA A 66 -5.60 10.30 -4.91
C ALA A 66 -5.69 9.61 -6.28
N THR A 67 -6.29 10.27 -7.26
CA THR A 67 -6.39 9.70 -8.60
C THR A 67 -5.05 9.85 -9.32
N LEU A 68 -4.48 8.73 -9.77
CA LEU A 68 -3.27 8.72 -10.60
C LEU A 68 -3.63 8.66 -12.09
N PRO A 69 -2.73 9.06 -13.00
CA PRO A 69 -2.93 8.89 -14.44
C PRO A 69 -3.20 7.43 -14.83
N ALA A 70 -3.95 7.23 -15.91
CA ALA A 70 -4.22 5.90 -16.44
C ALA A 70 -2.93 5.17 -16.81
N ARG A 71 -2.82 3.90 -16.42
CA ARG A 71 -1.68 3.05 -16.73
C ARG A 71 -1.90 2.42 -18.09
N ARG A 72 -0.99 2.68 -19.05
CA ARG A 72 -0.92 1.95 -20.31
C ARG A 72 -0.69 0.46 -20.05
N THR A 73 -1.54 -0.37 -20.64
CA THR A 73 -1.48 -1.83 -20.56
C THR A 73 -1.34 -2.46 -21.93
N ASP A 74 -2.06 -1.92 -22.93
CA ASP A 74 -2.12 -2.43 -24.29
C ASP A 74 -2.37 -3.95 -24.38
N ALA A 75 -3.15 -4.48 -23.43
CA ALA A 75 -3.37 -5.89 -23.22
C ALA A 75 -4.62 -6.38 -23.97
N VAL A 76 -4.50 -7.48 -24.71
CA VAL A 76 -5.64 -8.14 -25.36
C VAL A 76 -6.13 -9.29 -24.49
N ILE A 77 -7.33 -9.15 -23.95
CA ILE A 77 -7.96 -10.11 -23.04
C ILE A 77 -8.92 -10.99 -23.83
N LYS A 78 -8.46 -12.21 -24.13
CA LYS A 78 -9.30 -13.28 -24.69
C LYS A 78 -10.26 -13.81 -23.62
N LYS A 79 -11.09 -14.79 -23.97
CA LYS A 79 -11.92 -15.53 -23.02
C LYS A 79 -11.07 -16.03 -21.85
N THR A 80 -11.40 -15.61 -20.64
CA THR A 80 -10.66 -15.94 -19.42
C THR A 80 -11.53 -15.74 -18.20
N GLU A 81 -11.34 -16.60 -17.19
CA GLU A 81 -11.90 -16.38 -15.87
C GLU A 81 -11.16 -15.26 -15.13
N ARG A 82 -9.88 -15.03 -15.46
CA ARG A 82 -9.06 -13.99 -14.84
C ARG A 82 -7.83 -13.62 -15.66
N THR A 83 -7.59 -12.33 -15.84
CA THR A 83 -6.30 -11.77 -16.23
C THR A 83 -6.07 -10.48 -15.47
N ASP A 84 -4.90 -10.37 -14.85
CA ASP A 84 -4.58 -9.27 -13.95
C ASP A 84 -3.82 -8.17 -14.69
N LEU A 85 -4.36 -6.95 -14.64
CA LEU A 85 -3.72 -5.75 -15.13
C LEU A 85 -3.19 -4.94 -13.96
N ARG A 86 -1.87 -4.95 -13.77
CA ARG A 86 -1.20 -4.24 -12.68
C ARG A 86 -1.22 -2.74 -12.90
N ILE A 87 -1.77 -2.00 -11.94
CA ILE A 87 -1.80 -0.54 -11.93
C ILE A 87 -1.29 0.01 -10.59
N PRO A 88 -0.65 1.19 -10.56
CA PRO A 88 -0.45 1.90 -9.32
C PRO A 88 -1.80 2.42 -8.79
N TYR A 89 -1.89 2.71 -7.49
CA TYR A 89 -2.97 3.48 -6.91
C TYR A 89 -2.40 4.70 -6.18
N GLY A 90 -3.17 5.76 -5.95
CA GLY A 90 -2.65 6.96 -5.28
C GLY A 90 -2.74 6.88 -3.76
N ALA A 91 -2.11 7.81 -3.06
CA ALA A 91 -2.14 7.86 -1.60
C ALA A 91 -3.58 7.96 -1.06
N ALA A 92 -3.85 7.31 0.06
CA ALA A 92 -5.12 7.40 0.76
C ALA A 92 -5.46 8.84 1.17
N VAL A 93 -6.72 9.21 1.01
CA VAL A 93 -7.26 10.50 1.47
C VAL A 93 -7.63 10.38 2.94
N CYS A 94 -6.66 10.65 3.81
CA CYS A 94 -6.81 10.50 5.25
C CYS A 94 -7.32 11.77 5.95
N SER A 95 -7.94 11.59 7.12
CA SER A 95 -8.43 12.67 7.98
C SER A 95 -7.69 12.63 9.32
N PRO A 96 -7.31 13.78 9.90
CA PRO A 96 -6.72 13.82 11.24
C PRO A 96 -7.76 13.47 12.34
N ARG A 97 -9.06 13.44 12.00
CA ARG A 97 -10.14 13.17 12.97
C ARG A 97 -10.41 11.69 13.21
N GLY A 98 -9.83 10.80 12.41
CA GLY A 98 -10.06 9.36 12.51
C GLY A 98 -10.05 8.66 11.15
N LEU A 99 -10.35 7.36 11.17
CA LEU A 99 -10.38 6.54 9.96
C LEU A 99 -11.60 6.88 9.10
N PRO A 100 -11.42 7.29 7.83
CA PRO A 100 -12.53 7.46 6.91
C PRO A 100 -13.10 6.11 6.46
N GLU A 101 -14.39 6.08 6.13
CA GLU A 101 -14.99 4.93 5.44
C GLU A 101 -14.57 4.91 3.96
N VAL A 102 -14.43 3.70 3.40
CA VAL A 102 -14.16 3.54 1.97
C VAL A 102 -15.34 4.09 1.17
N ARG A 103 -15.05 4.77 0.06
CA ARG A 103 -16.05 5.36 -0.83
C ARG A 103 -16.20 4.49 -2.08
N PRO A 104 -17.35 4.56 -2.78
CA PRO A 104 -17.51 3.86 -4.05
C PRO A 104 -16.36 4.12 -5.02
N ALA A 105 -15.99 3.11 -5.79
CA ALA A 105 -14.88 3.15 -6.71
C ALA A 105 -15.30 2.69 -8.10
N THR A 106 -14.58 3.18 -9.10
CA THR A 106 -14.73 2.77 -10.49
C THR A 106 -13.37 2.47 -11.09
N VAL A 107 -13.36 1.52 -12.02
CA VAL A 107 -12.23 1.33 -12.92
C VAL A 107 -12.60 1.96 -14.26
N VAL A 108 -11.82 2.92 -14.70
CA VAL A 108 -11.97 3.57 -16.00
C VAL A 108 -10.94 2.98 -16.95
N ALA A 109 -11.36 2.58 -18.14
CA ALA A 109 -10.47 2.00 -19.15
C ALA A 109 -10.84 2.47 -20.56
N HIS A 110 -9.85 2.54 -21.45
CA HIS A 110 -10.09 2.68 -22.89
C HIS A 110 -10.00 1.31 -23.56
N LEU A 111 -11.13 0.86 -24.12
CA LEU A 111 -11.29 -0.50 -24.65
C LEU A 111 -11.59 -0.48 -26.14
N SER A 112 -11.05 -1.45 -26.88
CA SER A 112 -11.55 -1.78 -28.23
C SER A 112 -11.98 -3.25 -28.33
N THR A 113 -13.03 -3.48 -29.11
CA THR A 113 -13.57 -4.79 -29.47
C THR A 113 -13.34 -5.04 -30.95
N GLY A 114 -12.54 -6.05 -31.30
CA GLY A 114 -12.15 -6.28 -32.70
C GLY A 114 -11.35 -5.10 -33.29
N SER A 115 -11.79 -4.60 -34.46
CA SER A 115 -11.14 -3.51 -35.21
C SER A 115 -11.66 -2.11 -34.85
N GLU A 116 -12.57 -1.99 -33.89
CA GLU A 116 -13.16 -0.71 -33.49
C GLU A 116 -12.14 0.21 -32.79
N PRO A 117 -12.29 1.54 -32.89
CA PRO A 117 -11.45 2.46 -32.14
C PRO A 117 -11.67 2.33 -30.63
N PRO A 118 -10.64 2.58 -29.78
CA PRO A 118 -10.81 2.53 -28.34
C PRO A 118 -11.85 3.52 -27.83
N ARG A 119 -12.79 3.05 -27.01
CA ARG A 119 -13.81 3.86 -26.33
C ARG A 119 -13.62 3.84 -24.83
N ARG A 120 -13.98 4.94 -24.16
CA ARG A 120 -13.96 5.04 -22.71
C ARG A 120 -15.08 4.20 -22.10
N VAL A 121 -14.72 3.35 -21.15
CA VAL A 121 -15.63 2.46 -20.41
C VAL A 121 -15.39 2.62 -18.92
N VAL A 122 -16.47 2.63 -18.16
CA VAL A 122 -16.46 2.71 -16.69
C VAL A 122 -17.05 1.41 -16.14
N PHE A 123 -16.25 0.73 -15.32
CA PHE A 123 -16.69 -0.43 -14.55
C PHE A 123 -16.92 -0.02 -13.10
N THR A 124 -18.07 -0.37 -12.55
CA THR A 124 -18.35 -0.21 -11.12
C THR A 124 -17.61 -1.29 -10.34
N VAL A 125 -16.90 -0.91 -9.29
CA VAL A 125 -16.34 -1.85 -8.31
C VAL A 125 -17.40 -2.11 -7.23
N PRO A 126 -17.58 -3.36 -6.76
CA PRO A 126 -18.46 -3.64 -5.63
C PRO A 126 -18.14 -2.72 -4.43
N HIS A 127 -19.18 -2.29 -3.71
CA HIS A 127 -19.04 -1.40 -2.58
C HIS A 127 -19.74 -1.99 -1.33
N PRO A 128 -19.05 -2.09 -0.18
CA PRO A 128 -17.62 -1.81 0.00
C PRO A 128 -16.73 -2.84 -0.71
N ASP A 129 -15.64 -2.38 -1.33
CA ASP A 129 -14.59 -3.27 -1.83
C ASP A 129 -13.64 -3.60 -0.67
N PRO A 130 -13.43 -4.88 -0.32
CA PRO A 130 -12.64 -5.27 0.84
C PRO A 130 -11.15 -4.93 0.69
N LEU A 131 -10.61 -4.91 -0.53
CA LEU A 131 -9.22 -4.51 -0.76
C LEU A 131 -9.05 -3.01 -0.51
N LEU A 132 -9.89 -2.17 -1.10
CA LEU A 132 -9.82 -0.72 -0.91
C LEU A 132 -10.08 -0.33 0.56
N ALA A 133 -11.03 -0.99 1.23
CA ALA A 133 -11.27 -0.78 2.65
C ALA A 133 -10.02 -1.09 3.50
N ARG A 134 -9.33 -2.20 3.20
CA ARG A 134 -8.07 -2.56 3.85
C ARG A 134 -6.98 -1.53 3.58
N LEU A 135 -6.73 -1.18 2.32
CA LEU A 135 -5.67 -0.23 1.95
C LEU A 135 -5.89 1.14 2.59
N LEU A 136 -7.13 1.62 2.61
CA LEU A 136 -7.49 2.89 3.22
C LEU A 136 -7.26 2.86 4.74
N ARG A 137 -7.71 1.79 5.40
CA ARG A 137 -7.49 1.61 6.84
C ARG A 137 -6.00 1.56 7.15
N ASP A 138 -5.21 0.79 6.41
CA ASP A 138 -3.79 0.58 6.68
C ASP A 138 -3.02 1.92 6.53
N GLU A 139 -3.20 2.65 5.42
CA GLU A 139 -2.52 3.93 5.19
C GLU A 139 -2.99 5.04 6.15
N CYS A 140 -4.30 5.12 6.45
CA CYS A 140 -4.80 6.14 7.36
C CYS A 140 -4.54 5.83 8.84
N SER A 141 -4.38 4.56 9.21
CA SER A 141 -3.88 4.16 10.53
C SER A 141 -2.46 4.66 10.73
N GLU A 142 -1.61 4.43 9.73
CA GLU A 142 -0.23 4.90 9.74
C GLU A 142 -0.13 6.43 9.76
N PHE A 143 -0.93 7.12 8.95
CA PHE A 143 -1.03 8.58 8.96
C PHE A 143 -1.37 9.15 10.34
N LEU A 144 -2.31 8.54 11.06
CA LEU A 144 -2.74 9.00 12.38
C LEU A 144 -1.62 8.86 13.42
N ILE A 145 -0.88 7.75 13.42
CA ILE A 145 0.29 7.60 14.32
C ILE A 145 1.40 8.57 13.93
N LYS A 146 1.68 8.74 12.62
CA LYS A 146 2.74 9.61 12.12
C LYS A 146 2.54 11.10 12.43
N GLN A 147 1.31 11.53 12.72
CA GLN A 147 1.05 12.87 13.24
C GLN A 147 1.56 13.05 14.68
N ALA A 148 1.52 12.01 15.50
CA ALA A 148 1.98 12.06 16.89
C ALA A 148 3.47 11.77 17.04
N ALA A 149 4.02 10.82 16.27
CA ALA A 149 5.45 10.48 16.31
C ALA A 149 5.96 9.82 15.02
N SER A 150 7.25 9.95 14.72
CA SER A 150 7.94 9.00 13.82
C SER A 150 8.47 7.81 14.60
N ILE A 151 8.48 6.64 13.96
CA ILE A 151 9.04 5.39 14.47
C ILE A 151 10.02 4.90 13.42
N GLU A 152 11.28 4.75 13.79
CA GLU A 152 12.38 4.45 12.88
C GLU A 152 13.32 3.41 13.49
N PHE A 153 14.06 2.68 12.66
CA PHE A 153 15.16 1.85 13.14
C PHE A 153 16.32 2.74 13.57
N GLY A 154 16.81 2.56 14.80
CA GLY A 154 17.96 3.28 15.33
C GLY A 154 19.24 2.98 14.54
N PRO A 155 20.25 3.86 14.61
CA PRO A 155 21.49 3.71 13.85
C PRO A 155 22.40 2.61 14.40
N GLU A 156 22.31 2.31 15.70
CA GLU A 156 23.16 1.34 16.37
C GLU A 156 22.54 -0.05 16.37
N TRP A 157 23.24 -0.98 15.71
CA TRP A 157 22.86 -2.39 15.66
C TRP A 157 24.09 -3.25 15.91
N LYS A 158 23.98 -4.21 16.83
CA LYS A 158 25.08 -5.07 17.28
C LYS A 158 24.64 -6.53 17.23
N GLU A 159 25.47 -7.37 16.64
CA GLU A 159 25.30 -8.80 16.71
C GLU A 159 25.88 -9.32 18.02
N SER A 160 25.15 -10.21 18.69
CA SER A 160 25.62 -10.89 19.89
C SER A 160 25.09 -12.32 19.88
N GLY A 161 26.01 -13.26 19.64
CA GLY A 161 25.67 -14.64 19.32
C GLY A 161 24.92 -14.71 17.99
N LYS A 162 23.79 -15.43 17.96
CA LYS A 162 22.93 -15.55 16.77
C LYS A 162 21.82 -14.49 16.72
N VAL A 163 21.92 -13.42 17.51
CA VAL A 163 20.87 -12.40 17.66
C VAL A 163 21.41 -11.05 17.22
N MET A 164 20.63 -10.34 16.41
CA MET A 164 20.89 -8.96 16.03
C MET A 164 20.08 -8.03 16.93
N ARG A 165 20.75 -7.13 17.66
CA ARG A 165 20.13 -6.23 18.65
C ARG A 165 20.26 -4.78 18.23
N GLY A 166 19.21 -4.01 18.47
CA GLY A 166 19.19 -2.56 18.27
C GLY A 166 17.91 -1.99 18.84
N ASP A 167 17.58 -0.76 18.44
CA ASP A 167 16.43 -0.04 18.98
C ASP A 167 15.49 0.44 17.86
N LEU A 168 14.19 0.50 18.17
CA LEU A 168 13.27 1.40 17.50
C LEU A 168 13.34 2.76 18.18
N VAL A 169 13.54 3.82 17.41
CA VAL A 169 13.58 5.20 17.89
C VAL A 169 12.24 5.85 17.58
N VAL A 170 11.56 6.29 18.63
CA VAL A 170 10.28 7.01 18.54
C VAL A 170 10.55 8.49 18.82
N THR A 171 10.23 9.37 17.87
CA THR A 171 10.45 10.81 17.99
C THR A 171 9.13 11.57 17.92
N ARG A 172 8.87 12.42 18.92
CA ARG A 172 7.64 13.20 19.02
C ARG A 172 7.47 14.16 17.84
N ARG A 173 6.27 14.16 17.25
CA ARG A 173 5.81 15.12 16.23
C ARG A 173 4.55 15.89 16.64
N GLY A 174 3.75 15.31 17.53
CA GLY A 174 2.49 15.88 17.99
C GLY A 174 2.24 15.70 19.49
N PRO A 175 1.07 16.16 19.97
CA PRO A 175 0.64 15.97 21.34
C PRO A 175 0.26 14.51 21.65
N GLY A 176 -0.01 14.23 22.92
CA GLY A 176 -0.46 12.92 23.40
C GLY A 176 0.70 11.97 23.75
N ALA A 177 0.43 11.00 24.62
CA ALA A 177 1.34 9.89 24.86
C ALA A 177 1.27 8.90 23.68
N VAL A 178 2.42 8.43 23.21
CA VAL A 178 2.49 7.39 22.16
C VAL A 178 2.99 6.10 22.77
N THR A 179 2.17 5.06 22.77
CA THR A 179 2.55 3.75 23.26
C THR A 179 2.90 2.85 22.08
N LEU A 180 4.07 2.23 22.10
CA LEU A 180 4.41 1.11 21.22
C LEU A 180 4.01 -0.17 21.93
N ASN A 181 2.96 -0.83 21.46
CA ASN A 181 2.40 -2.01 22.10
C ASN A 181 3.18 -3.27 21.72
N ASP A 182 3.54 -3.40 20.44
CA ASP A 182 4.20 -4.59 19.91
C ASP A 182 4.93 -4.31 18.59
N VAL A 183 5.84 -5.20 18.23
CA VAL A 183 6.50 -5.26 16.91
C VAL A 183 6.39 -6.68 16.39
N ALA A 184 5.72 -6.84 15.25
CA ALA A 184 5.60 -8.14 14.61
C ALA A 184 6.84 -8.43 13.75
N GLY A 185 7.26 -9.70 13.73
CA GLY A 185 8.25 -10.18 12.79
C GLY A 185 7.73 -10.20 11.34
N THR A 186 8.66 -10.38 10.41
CA THR A 186 8.37 -10.69 9.01
C THR A 186 8.56 -12.19 8.75
N THR A 187 8.31 -12.63 7.52
CA THR A 187 8.64 -14.01 7.12
C THR A 187 10.14 -14.32 7.24
N HIS A 188 10.99 -13.30 7.18
CA HIS A 188 12.45 -13.42 7.15
C HIS A 188 13.08 -13.20 8.51
N TYR A 189 12.45 -12.38 9.35
CA TYR A 189 12.98 -11.99 10.63
C TYR A 189 11.92 -12.14 11.72
N ILE A 190 12.23 -12.90 12.75
CA ILE A 190 11.46 -12.89 13.99
C ILE A 190 11.89 -11.64 14.76
N ALA A 191 10.92 -10.84 15.18
CA ALA A 191 11.14 -9.74 16.11
C ALA A 191 10.68 -10.18 17.50
N THR A 192 11.61 -10.20 18.45
CA THR A 192 11.35 -10.65 19.82
C THR A 192 11.40 -9.43 20.75
N PRO A 193 10.24 -8.93 21.22
CA PRO A 193 10.23 -7.89 22.24
C PRO A 193 10.62 -8.47 23.60
N LYS A 194 11.30 -7.65 24.42
CA LYS A 194 11.66 -8.04 25.80
C LYS A 194 10.45 -8.02 26.74
N GLU A 195 9.56 -7.06 26.55
CA GLU A 195 8.36 -6.84 27.35
C GLU A 195 7.25 -6.21 26.50
N ARG A 196 6.03 -6.17 27.03
CA ARG A 196 4.86 -5.54 26.40
C ARG A 196 4.11 -4.69 27.44
N PRO A 197 3.69 -3.45 27.12
CA PRO A 197 4.01 -2.71 25.89
C PRO A 197 5.53 -2.52 25.74
N LEU A 198 6.01 -2.30 24.52
CA LEU A 198 7.44 -2.12 24.26
C LEU A 198 7.99 -0.83 24.90
N GLY A 199 7.14 0.18 25.03
CA GLY A 199 7.47 1.43 25.70
C GLY A 199 6.41 2.51 25.48
N VAL A 200 6.48 3.56 26.31
CA VAL A 200 5.58 4.71 26.24
C VAL A 200 6.39 5.99 26.08
N LEU A 201 6.14 6.73 25.01
CA LEU A 201 6.64 8.08 24.83
C LEU A 201 5.67 9.05 25.51
N GLU A 202 5.92 9.30 26.80
CA GLU A 202 5.14 10.21 27.64
C GLU A 202 5.01 11.61 27.02
N ALA A 203 3.86 12.27 27.20
CA ALA A 203 3.51 13.53 26.52
C ALA A 203 4.59 14.63 26.60
N GLY A 204 5.37 14.69 27.69
CA GLY A 204 6.47 15.64 27.89
C GLY A 204 7.83 15.20 27.33
N ALA A 205 8.02 13.92 27.00
CA ALA A 205 9.26 13.38 26.48
C ALA A 205 9.39 13.62 24.97
N ARG A 206 10.59 13.91 24.49
CA ARG A 206 10.85 14.15 23.05
C ARG A 206 11.19 12.90 22.25
N ARG A 207 11.76 11.90 22.91
CA ARG A 207 12.32 10.70 22.29
C ARG A 207 12.17 9.50 23.24
N LEU A 208 11.95 8.33 22.67
CA LEU A 208 11.94 7.03 23.33
C LEU A 208 12.77 6.07 22.46
N GLU A 209 13.60 5.26 23.09
CA GLU A 209 14.33 4.17 22.43
C GLU A 209 13.81 2.85 22.99
N VAL A 210 13.41 1.96 22.09
CA VAL A 210 12.76 0.69 22.41
C VAL A 210 13.65 -0.44 21.93
N PRO A 211 14.26 -1.22 22.83
CA PRO A 211 15.15 -2.31 22.43
C PRO A 211 14.38 -3.44 21.76
N ILE A 212 14.87 -3.88 20.60
CA ILE A 212 14.34 -5.01 19.85
C ILE A 212 15.44 -6.00 19.48
N GLU A 213 15.07 -7.28 19.45
CA GLU A 213 15.94 -8.36 19.01
C GLU A 213 15.39 -8.96 17.72
N LEU A 214 16.26 -9.13 16.73
CA LEU A 214 15.95 -9.77 15.46
C LEU A 214 16.74 -11.08 15.32
N THR A 215 16.05 -12.12 14.86
CA THR A 215 16.65 -13.40 14.45
C THR A 215 16.10 -13.86 13.11
N PRO A 216 16.80 -14.71 12.33
CA PRO A 216 16.23 -15.26 11.10
C PRO A 216 14.98 -16.10 11.41
N GLY A 217 13.87 -15.80 10.73
CA GLY A 217 12.65 -16.59 10.79
C GLY A 217 12.67 -17.80 9.87
N ARG A 218 13.50 -17.76 8.82
CA ARG A 218 13.71 -18.84 7.86
C ARG A 218 15.17 -18.89 7.41
N CYS A 219 15.67 -20.10 7.18
CA CYS A 219 17.05 -20.38 6.77
C CYS A 219 17.13 -21.20 5.47
N ASP A 220 16.19 -21.02 4.55
CA ASP A 220 16.26 -21.64 3.23
C ASP A 220 16.62 -20.60 2.14
N PRO A 221 17.45 -20.95 1.13
CA PRO A 221 17.89 -20.01 0.09
C PRO A 221 16.74 -19.31 -0.65
N HIS A 222 15.62 -20.01 -0.86
CA HIS A 222 14.44 -19.47 -1.55
C HIS A 222 13.84 -18.30 -0.78
N ALA A 223 13.88 -18.32 0.56
CA ALA A 223 13.43 -17.19 1.39
C ALA A 223 14.12 -15.91 0.97
N PHE A 224 15.46 -15.90 0.95
CA PHE A 224 16.25 -14.70 0.70
C PHE A 224 16.19 -14.25 -0.74
N ALA A 225 16.08 -15.17 -1.71
CA ALA A 225 15.95 -14.84 -3.12
C ALA A 225 14.61 -14.12 -3.45
N GLU A 226 13.54 -14.36 -2.67
CA GLU A 226 12.20 -13.78 -2.92
C GLU A 226 11.75 -12.81 -1.81
N ALA A 227 12.69 -12.04 -1.26
CA ALA A 227 12.53 -11.17 -0.09
C ALA A 227 11.66 -9.90 -0.28
N LYS A 228 10.56 -9.96 -1.04
CA LYS A 228 9.68 -8.82 -1.41
C LYS A 228 9.19 -7.95 -0.23
N LYS A 229 9.08 -8.53 0.97
CA LYS A 229 8.59 -7.87 2.19
C LYS A 229 9.45 -8.15 3.43
N ALA A 230 10.70 -8.58 3.23
CA ALA A 230 11.54 -9.01 4.34
C ALA A 230 11.72 -7.93 5.41
N PHE A 231 11.63 -6.66 5.01
CA PHE A 231 11.92 -5.50 5.84
C PHE A 231 10.69 -4.61 6.12
N LEU A 232 9.48 -5.11 5.91
CA LEU A 232 8.25 -4.39 6.27
C LEU A 232 7.78 -4.84 7.66
N PHE A 233 8.34 -4.26 8.72
CA PHE A 233 8.00 -4.64 10.10
C PHE A 233 6.74 -3.91 10.58
N PRO A 234 5.65 -4.64 10.91
CA PRO A 234 4.45 -4.01 11.47
C PRO A 234 4.68 -3.66 12.95
N VAL A 235 4.67 -2.38 13.27
CA VAL A 235 4.68 -1.87 14.65
C VAL A 235 3.25 -1.49 15.04
N ARG A 236 2.79 -1.99 16.18
CA ARG A 236 1.50 -1.68 16.77
C ARG A 236 1.66 -0.54 17.76
N ALA A 237 0.96 0.56 17.55
CA ALA A 237 1.04 1.74 18.39
C ALA A 237 -0.34 2.35 18.66
N SER A 238 -0.49 3.06 19.76
CA SER A 238 -1.68 3.83 20.10
C SER A 238 -1.30 5.21 20.64
N ILE A 239 -2.26 6.14 20.57
CA ILE A 239 -2.14 7.50 21.11
C ILE A 239 -3.12 7.63 22.27
N ASP A 240 -2.65 8.10 23.42
CA ASP A 240 -3.46 8.33 24.63
C ASP A 240 -4.32 7.13 25.05
N GLY A 241 -3.80 5.91 24.88
CA GLY A 241 -4.52 4.66 25.20
C GLY A 241 -5.70 4.36 24.26
N GLY A 242 -5.82 5.07 23.15
CA GLY A 242 -6.85 4.84 22.13
C GLY A 242 -6.64 3.57 21.32
N GLU A 243 -7.34 3.48 20.19
CA GLU A 243 -7.29 2.32 19.30
C GLU A 243 -5.86 2.02 18.85
N GLU A 244 -5.49 0.74 18.88
CA GLU A 244 -4.21 0.28 18.36
C GLU A 244 -4.20 0.30 16.83
N ARG A 245 -3.13 0.87 16.27
CA ARG A 245 -2.92 1.07 14.85
C ARG A 245 -1.60 0.48 14.42
N VAL A 246 -1.56 -0.01 13.19
CA VAL A 246 -0.34 -0.59 12.60
C VAL A 246 0.38 0.47 11.77
N VAL A 247 1.68 0.58 11.99
CA VAL A 247 2.63 1.37 11.20
C VAL A 247 3.64 0.42 10.59
N ILE A 248 3.87 0.48 9.29
CA ILE A 248 4.97 -0.27 8.69
C ILE A 248 6.27 0.52 8.85
N VAL A 249 7.22 -0.07 9.57
CA VAL A 249 8.55 0.51 9.79
C VAL A 249 9.58 -0.30 9.02
N THR A 250 10.38 0.38 8.21
CA THR A 250 11.38 -0.24 7.35
C THR A 250 12.78 0.19 7.76
N PRO A 251 13.71 -0.74 8.03
CA PRO A 251 15.12 -0.44 8.20
C PRO A 251 15.68 0.38 7.02
N PRO A 252 16.57 1.34 7.26
CA PRO A 252 17.28 2.00 6.16
C PRO A 252 18.11 0.98 5.38
N GLU A 253 18.36 1.24 4.09
CA GLU A 253 19.04 0.30 3.17
C GLU A 253 20.37 -0.25 3.72
N PRO A 254 21.27 0.55 4.33
CA PRO A 254 22.50 0.01 4.93
C PRO A 254 22.23 -1.01 6.05
N LEU A 255 21.12 -0.86 6.79
CA LEU A 255 20.73 -1.83 7.80
C LEU A 255 20.10 -3.08 7.16
N GLN A 256 19.36 -2.94 6.06
CA GLN A 256 18.82 -4.10 5.31
C GLN A 256 19.93 -5.00 4.78
N GLU A 257 21.00 -4.42 4.22
CA GLU A 257 22.18 -5.15 3.77
C GLU A 257 22.86 -5.89 4.92
N ARG A 258 23.08 -5.20 6.04
CA ARG A 258 23.67 -5.79 7.25
C ARG A 258 22.82 -6.93 7.81
N LEU A 259 21.50 -6.76 7.87
CA LEU A 259 20.57 -7.80 8.33
C LEU A 259 20.59 -9.01 7.39
N THR A 260 20.69 -8.79 6.09
CA THR A 260 20.81 -9.86 5.09
C THR A 260 22.10 -10.64 5.29
N ALA A 261 23.25 -9.95 5.37
CA ALA A 261 24.55 -10.59 5.58
C ALA A 261 24.60 -11.37 6.91
N TYR A 262 24.05 -10.78 7.98
CA TYR A 262 23.86 -11.44 9.27
C TYR A 262 23.05 -12.73 9.14
N ALA A 263 21.87 -12.66 8.51
CA ALA A 263 20.97 -13.79 8.39
C ALA A 263 21.57 -14.92 7.55
N MET A 264 22.21 -14.59 6.43
CA MET A 264 22.90 -15.57 5.60
C MET A 264 24.00 -16.29 6.38
N ARG A 265 24.82 -15.55 7.16
CA ARG A 265 25.85 -16.13 8.01
C ARG A 265 25.28 -17.03 9.10
N VAL A 266 24.27 -16.58 9.83
CA VAL A 266 23.64 -17.37 10.91
C VAL A 266 22.98 -18.64 10.37
N CYS A 267 22.43 -18.59 9.16
CA CYS A 267 21.81 -19.71 8.46
C CYS A 267 22.80 -20.60 7.71
N GLY A 268 24.09 -20.28 7.66
CA GLY A 268 25.10 -21.05 6.93
C GLY A 268 24.93 -21.03 5.41
N LEU A 269 24.32 -19.98 4.86
CA LEU A 269 24.13 -19.81 3.42
C LEU A 269 25.35 -19.13 2.77
N PRO A 270 25.72 -19.49 1.53
CA PRO A 270 26.83 -18.84 0.84
C PRO A 270 26.53 -17.36 0.62
N ALA A 271 27.51 -16.49 0.84
CA ALA A 271 27.38 -15.07 0.51
C ALA A 271 27.09 -14.92 -1.00
N GLY A 272 26.04 -14.18 -1.34
CA GLY A 272 25.66 -13.88 -2.72
C GLY A 272 26.58 -12.87 -3.36
#